data_AF-A0A2V9QHY3-F1
#
_entry.id   AF-A0A2V9QHY3-F1
#
_cell.length_a   1.000
_cell.length_b   1.000
_cell.length_c   1.000
_cell.angle_alpha   90.00
_cell.angle_beta   90.00
_cell.angle_gamma   90.00
#
_symmetry.space_group_name_H-M   'P 1'
#
loop_
_entity.id
_entity.type
_entity.pdbx_description
1 polymer ?
#
loop_
_entity_poly.entity_id
_entity_poly.type
_entity_poly.pdbx_seq_one_letter_code
_entity_poly.pdbx_strand_id
1 'polypeptide(L)'
;MQTTVAQILGWAFGPDPLDSTLRTGRELTLYQITTAYLQNARLISFDCDVHFEISDTPDKNAPRVIVETAIDSEYCPSRKAIEGGLAQHHFQLQYIANADVSQAELPQALPVSVLGLAFRDFEHNRGSVEVGTPWELHPAEVTLQ
;
A
#
# COMPACT_ATOMS: atom_id res chain seq x y z
N MET A 1 -11.98 11.15 -3.37
CA MET A 1 -12.29 11.65 -2.02
C MET A 1 -10.98 11.82 -1.26
N GLN A 2 -10.76 12.91 -0.53
CA GLN A 2 -9.53 13.05 0.28
C GLN A 2 -9.61 12.16 1.53
N THR A 3 -8.51 11.51 1.89
CA THR A 3 -8.35 10.74 3.14
C THR A 3 -6.91 10.81 3.68
N THR A 4 -6.68 10.30 4.89
CA THR A 4 -5.34 10.10 5.48
C THR A 4 -5.14 8.64 5.91
N VAL A 5 -3.91 8.24 6.26
CA VAL A 5 -3.65 6.89 6.79
C VAL A 5 -4.40 6.68 8.09
N ALA A 6 -4.38 7.65 9.02
CA ALA A 6 -5.15 7.60 10.27
C ALA A 6 -6.66 7.40 10.05
N GLN A 7 -7.23 8.01 9.01
CA GLN A 7 -8.63 7.82 8.70
C GLN A 7 -8.91 6.39 8.22
N ILE A 8 -8.04 5.82 7.37
CA ILE A 8 -8.16 4.44 6.89
C ILE A 8 -8.01 3.43 8.05
N LEU A 9 -7.05 3.67 8.94
CA LEU A 9 -6.87 2.86 10.16
C LEU A 9 -8.12 2.87 11.05
N GLY A 10 -8.91 3.95 11.03
CA GLY A 10 -10.17 4.07 11.75
C GLY A 10 -11.40 3.51 11.02
N TRP A 11 -11.25 2.94 9.82
CA TRP A 11 -12.37 2.40 9.06
C TRP A 11 -12.93 1.13 9.71
N ALA A 12 -14.21 1.14 10.05
CA ALA A 12 -14.91 -0.06 10.52
C ALA A 12 -14.74 -1.21 9.53
N PHE A 13 -14.46 -2.42 10.04
CA PHE A 13 -14.22 -3.59 9.21
C PHE A 13 -15.57 -4.15 8.71
N GLY A 14 -16.48 -4.48 9.61
CA GLY A 14 -17.71 -5.21 9.27
C GLY A 14 -17.44 -6.72 9.10
N PRO A 15 -18.39 -7.49 8.54
CA PRO A 15 -18.21 -8.94 8.34
C PRO A 15 -17.18 -9.22 7.25
N ASP A 16 -16.29 -10.21 7.43
CA ASP A 16 -15.24 -10.52 6.45
C ASP A 16 -15.81 -10.79 5.06
N PRO A 17 -15.26 -10.15 4.00
CA PRO A 17 -15.69 -10.41 2.64
C PRO A 17 -15.27 -11.82 2.24
N LEU A 18 -16.16 -12.52 1.55
CA LEU A 18 -15.84 -13.70 0.75
C LEU A 18 -15.57 -13.26 -0.70
N ASP A 19 -14.87 -14.08 -1.48
CA ASP A 19 -14.59 -13.82 -2.92
C ASP A 19 -15.85 -13.51 -3.76
N SER A 20 -17.01 -14.00 -3.34
CA SER A 20 -18.30 -13.76 -4.01
C SER A 20 -19.04 -12.51 -3.52
N THR A 21 -18.50 -11.81 -2.52
CA THR A 21 -19.12 -10.62 -1.94
C THR A 21 -19.00 -9.46 -2.92
N LEU A 22 -20.13 -8.91 -3.34
CA LEU A 22 -20.13 -7.71 -4.17
C LEU A 22 -19.54 -6.53 -3.39
N ARG A 23 -18.63 -5.81 -4.04
CA ARG A 23 -18.03 -4.59 -3.50
C ARG A 23 -19.10 -3.52 -3.31
N THR A 24 -19.09 -2.83 -2.18
CA THR A 24 -20.08 -1.80 -1.86
C THR A 24 -19.47 -0.64 -1.07
N GLY A 25 -20.20 0.48 -0.99
CA GLY A 25 -19.84 1.60 -0.12
C GLY A 25 -18.46 2.18 -0.44
N ARG A 26 -17.54 2.15 0.53
CA ARG A 26 -16.20 2.73 0.39
C ARG A 26 -15.39 2.09 -0.73
N GLU A 27 -15.61 0.81 -1.01
CA GLU A 27 -14.90 0.08 -2.06
C GLU A 27 -15.22 0.57 -3.47
N LEU A 28 -16.27 1.39 -3.62
CA LEU A 28 -16.64 2.04 -4.87
C LEU A 28 -16.14 3.50 -4.93
N THR A 29 -15.29 3.91 -3.99
CA THR A 29 -14.78 5.27 -3.86
C THR A 29 -13.28 5.31 -4.11
N LEU A 30 -12.88 6.18 -5.05
CA LEU A 30 -11.48 6.51 -5.26
C LEU A 30 -11.03 7.50 -4.17
N TYR A 31 -9.97 7.15 -3.44
CA TYR A 31 -9.39 7.94 -2.37
C TYR A 31 -8.04 8.52 -2.77
N GLN A 32 -7.78 9.75 -2.33
CA GLN A 32 -6.50 10.42 -2.45
C GLN A 32 -5.92 10.67 -1.07
N ILE A 33 -4.68 10.24 -0.85
CA ILE A 33 -3.84 10.63 0.28
C ILE A 33 -2.81 11.61 -0.27
N THR A 34 -2.88 12.87 0.17
CA THR A 34 -1.99 13.92 -0.34
C THR A 34 -0.57 13.80 0.24
N THR A 35 -0.44 13.31 1.47
CA THR A 35 0.86 13.11 2.12
C THR A 35 0.79 11.88 3.01
N ALA A 36 1.73 10.97 2.79
CA ALA A 36 2.05 9.84 3.66
C ALA A 36 3.55 9.55 3.56
N TYR A 37 4.04 8.62 4.37
CA TYR A 37 5.42 8.17 4.38
C TYR A 37 5.49 6.69 4.02
N LEU A 38 6.16 6.39 2.92
CA LEU A 38 6.47 5.05 2.46
C LEU A 38 7.51 4.41 3.38
N GLN A 39 7.13 3.30 4.00
CA GLN A 39 7.95 2.59 4.98
C GLN A 39 8.55 1.30 4.42
N ASN A 40 7.73 0.53 3.70
CA ASN A 40 8.09 -0.77 3.12
C ASN A 40 7.71 -0.79 1.64
N ALA A 41 8.55 -1.39 0.79
CA ALA A 41 8.23 -1.58 -0.62
C ALA A 41 8.84 -2.89 -1.15
N ARG A 42 8.02 -3.76 -1.74
CA ARG A 42 8.46 -5.06 -2.28
C ARG A 42 7.60 -5.54 -3.43
N LEU A 43 8.13 -6.50 -4.17
CA LEU A 43 7.36 -7.28 -5.14
C LEU A 43 6.82 -8.54 -4.46
N ILE A 44 5.56 -8.86 -4.71
CA ILE A 44 4.98 -10.13 -4.30
C ILE A 44 5.06 -11.12 -5.47
N SER A 45 5.46 -12.36 -5.17
CA SER A 45 5.92 -13.34 -6.18
C SER A 45 4.81 -13.94 -7.05
N PHE A 46 3.54 -13.67 -6.74
CA PHE A 46 2.40 -14.33 -7.42
C PHE A 46 1.49 -13.37 -8.20
N ASP A 47 1.25 -12.16 -7.69
CA ASP A 47 0.43 -11.13 -8.36
C ASP A 47 1.27 -10.15 -9.20
N CYS A 48 2.59 -10.10 -8.95
CA CYS A 48 3.52 -9.13 -9.54
C CYS A 48 3.13 -7.67 -9.28
N ASP A 49 2.32 -7.46 -8.25
CA ASP A 49 1.99 -6.16 -7.75
C ASP A 49 3.18 -5.63 -6.96
N VAL A 50 3.29 -4.30 -6.93
CA VAL A 50 4.21 -3.67 -5.97
C VAL A 50 3.42 -3.42 -4.71
N HIS A 51 3.82 -4.11 -3.65
CA HIS A 51 3.26 -3.96 -2.33
C HIS A 51 4.02 -2.87 -1.59
N PHE A 52 3.26 -1.89 -1.09
CA PHE A 52 3.76 -0.80 -0.28
C PHE A 52 3.08 -0.78 1.07
N GLU A 53 3.80 -0.31 2.08
CA GLU A 53 3.22 0.04 3.37
C GLU A 53 3.50 1.51 3.67
N ILE A 54 2.43 2.26 3.95
CA ILE A 54 2.50 3.70 4.20
C ILE A 54 1.99 4.04 5.60
N SER A 55 2.50 5.14 6.15
CA SER A 55 2.15 5.68 7.46
C SER A 55 1.93 7.20 7.40
N ASP A 56 1.22 7.78 8.37
CA ASP A 56 1.02 9.24 8.43
C ASP A 56 2.29 10.00 8.88
N THR A 57 3.27 9.31 9.47
CA THR A 57 4.51 9.91 10.00
C THR A 57 5.72 9.09 9.58
N PRO A 58 6.94 9.66 9.52
CA PRO A 58 8.13 8.91 9.13
C PRO A 58 8.63 7.92 10.20
N ASP A 59 8.00 7.84 11.38
CA ASP A 59 8.37 6.87 12.42
C ASP A 59 8.18 5.43 11.93
N LYS A 60 9.23 4.62 12.07
CA LYS A 60 9.26 3.23 11.63
C LYS A 60 8.25 2.34 12.38
N ASN A 61 7.84 2.74 13.58
CA ASN A 61 6.85 2.02 14.38
C ASN A 61 5.43 2.61 14.22
N ALA A 62 5.24 3.58 13.32
CA ALA A 62 3.92 4.15 13.08
C ALA A 62 2.97 3.09 12.46
N PRO A 63 1.69 3.06 12.85
CA PRO A 63 0.70 2.19 12.22
C PRO A 63 0.58 2.43 10.72
N ARG A 64 0.39 1.34 9.97
CA ARG A 64 0.48 1.34 8.51
C ARG A 64 -0.78 0.82 7.83
N VAL A 65 -0.91 1.24 6.58
CA VAL A 65 -1.91 0.77 5.61
C VAL A 65 -1.17 0.21 4.40
N ILE A 66 -1.67 -0.89 3.86
CA ILE A 66 -1.16 -1.48 2.62
C ILE A 66 -1.67 -0.67 1.42
N VAL A 67 -0.80 -0.50 0.42
CA VAL A 67 -1.14 0.06 -0.88
C VAL A 67 -0.52 -0.84 -1.94
N GLU A 68 -1.30 -1.25 -2.94
CA GLU A 68 -0.80 -2.13 -4.02
C GLU A 68 -1.02 -1.47 -5.38
N THR A 69 0.04 -1.42 -6.20
CA THR A 69 -0.07 -1.05 -7.62
C THR A 69 -0.22 -2.31 -8.46
N ALA A 70 -1.29 -2.40 -9.24
CA ALA A 70 -1.60 -3.57 -10.05
C ALA A 70 -0.58 -3.83 -11.19
N ILE A 71 -0.44 -5.09 -11.62
CA ILE A 71 0.37 -5.49 -12.77
C ILE A 71 -0.17 -4.99 -14.13
N ASP A 72 -1.42 -4.56 -14.21
CA ASP A 72 -2.03 -4.11 -15.46
C ASP A 72 -1.19 -3.04 -16.18
N SER A 73 -1.26 -3.06 -17.52
CA SER A 73 -0.48 -2.16 -18.37
C SER A 73 -0.79 -0.68 -18.12
N GLU A 74 -2.01 -0.40 -17.65
CA GLU A 74 -2.48 0.88 -17.12
C GLU A 74 -1.54 1.47 -16.06
N TYR A 75 -1.05 0.64 -15.14
CA TYR A 75 -0.21 1.08 -14.01
C TYR A 75 1.29 0.99 -14.31
N CYS A 76 1.69 0.51 -15.50
CA CYS A 76 3.10 0.40 -15.89
C CYS A 76 3.88 1.73 -15.81
N PRO A 77 3.33 2.89 -16.25
CA PRO A 77 3.99 4.18 -16.08
C PRO A 77 4.22 4.54 -14.61
N SER A 78 3.21 4.37 -13.74
CA SER A 78 3.33 4.65 -12.30
C SER A 78 4.37 3.73 -11.64
N ARG A 79 4.37 2.44 -11.96
CA ARG A 79 5.36 1.47 -11.44
C ARG A 79 6.79 1.82 -11.83
N LYS A 80 7.01 2.20 -13.10
CA LYS A 80 8.34 2.66 -13.54
C LYS A 80 8.77 3.96 -12.86
N ALA A 81 7.84 4.87 -12.64
CA ALA A 81 8.12 6.13 -11.97
C ALA A 81 8.54 5.91 -10.51
N ILE A 82 7.77 5.10 -9.76
CA ILE A 82 8.10 4.80 -8.36
C ILE A 82 9.37 3.97 -8.24
N GLU A 83 9.60 2.97 -9.11
CA GLU A 83 10.86 2.20 -9.15
C GLU A 83 12.07 3.11 -9.41
N GLY A 84 11.96 4.01 -10.39
CA GLY A 84 12.99 5.00 -10.69
C GLY A 84 13.26 5.95 -9.52
N GLY A 85 12.21 6.40 -8.83
CA GLY A 85 12.33 7.24 -7.63
C GLY A 85 12.99 6.49 -6.47
N LEU A 86 12.57 5.26 -6.18
CA LEU A 86 13.20 4.42 -5.16
C LEU A 86 14.70 4.23 -5.45
N ALA A 87 15.07 3.99 -6.71
CA ALA A 87 16.46 3.84 -7.11
C ALA A 87 17.30 5.10 -6.87
N GLN A 88 16.72 6.31 -7.04
CA GLN A 88 17.38 7.57 -6.69
C GLN A 88 17.62 7.71 -5.18
N HIS A 89 16.82 7.04 -4.36
CA HIS A 89 16.98 6.92 -2.92
C HIS A 89 17.72 5.65 -2.49
N HIS A 90 18.50 5.05 -3.40
CA HIS A 90 19.31 3.85 -3.15
C HIS A 90 18.52 2.63 -2.65
N PHE A 91 17.23 2.56 -3.00
CA PHE A 91 16.37 1.42 -2.71
C PHE A 91 15.98 0.70 -4.01
N GLN A 92 16.03 -0.62 -4.01
CA GLN A 92 15.63 -1.44 -5.17
C GLN A 92 14.51 -2.38 -4.75
N LEU A 93 13.44 -2.43 -5.55
CA LEU A 93 12.37 -3.38 -5.35
C LEU A 93 12.90 -4.81 -5.56
N GLN A 94 12.55 -5.70 -4.64
CA GLN A 94 12.93 -7.10 -4.68
C GLN A 94 11.72 -7.97 -4.36
N TYR A 95 11.74 -9.20 -4.86
CA TYR A 95 10.80 -10.22 -4.44
C TYR A 95 11.13 -10.64 -3.01
N ILE A 96 10.21 -10.35 -2.09
CA ILE A 96 10.37 -10.64 -0.67
C ILE A 96 9.12 -11.38 -0.20
N ALA A 97 9.32 -12.58 0.34
CA ALA A 97 8.24 -13.36 0.93
C ALA A 97 7.73 -12.67 2.20
N ASN A 98 6.45 -12.87 2.55
CA ASN A 98 5.87 -12.26 3.76
C ASN A 98 6.62 -12.63 5.05
N ALA A 99 7.21 -13.84 5.12
CA ALA A 99 8.04 -14.25 6.25
C ALA A 99 9.30 -13.37 6.45
N ASP A 100 9.73 -12.68 5.40
CA ASP A 100 10.93 -11.85 5.34
C ASP A 100 10.59 -10.36 5.13
N VAL A 101 9.36 -9.93 5.43
CA VAL A 101 8.87 -8.56 5.16
C VAL A 101 9.76 -7.45 5.71
N SER A 102 10.51 -7.70 6.79
CA SER A 102 11.47 -6.75 7.36
C SER A 102 12.64 -6.43 6.43
N GLN A 103 12.96 -7.30 5.47
CA GLN A 103 14.00 -7.07 4.46
C GLN A 103 13.57 -6.02 3.41
N ALA A 104 12.28 -5.70 3.34
CA ALA A 104 11.70 -4.72 2.42
C ALA A 104 11.57 -3.32 3.02
N GLU A 105 12.06 -3.10 4.24
CA GLU A 105 12.06 -1.79 4.89
C GLU A 105 12.97 -0.80 4.17
N LEU A 106 12.43 0.38 3.85
CA LEU A 106 13.24 1.48 3.36
C LEU A 106 14.15 1.98 4.50
N PRO A 107 15.45 2.24 4.26
CA PRO A 107 16.34 2.79 5.29
C PRO A 107 15.85 4.13 5.87
N GLN A 108 15.22 4.96 5.03
CA GLN A 108 14.57 6.20 5.40
C GLN A 108 13.16 6.22 4.82
N ALA A 109 12.17 6.61 5.62
CA ALA A 109 10.81 6.77 5.12
C ALA A 109 10.75 7.89 4.07
N LEU A 110 10.08 7.64 2.95
CA LEU A 110 10.00 8.59 1.83
C LEU A 110 8.60 9.20 1.74
N PRO A 111 8.47 10.52 1.55
CA PRO A 111 7.17 11.15 1.38
C PRO A 111 6.53 10.69 0.05
N VAL A 112 5.26 10.31 0.12
CA VAL A 112 4.48 9.87 -1.04
C VAL A 112 3.08 10.48 -1.04
N SER A 113 2.48 10.52 -2.22
CA SER A 113 1.03 10.66 -2.40
C SER A 113 0.46 9.41 -3.05
N VAL A 114 -0.80 9.11 -2.75
CA VAL A 114 -1.49 7.90 -3.22
C VAL A 114 -2.86 8.26 -3.78
N LEU A 115 -3.22 7.64 -4.90
CA LEU A 115 -4.57 7.63 -5.45
C LEU A 115 -5.00 6.18 -5.66
N GLY A 116 -6.05 5.71 -4.99
CA GLY A 116 -6.44 4.30 -5.11
C GLY A 116 -7.86 4.02 -4.63
N LEU A 117 -8.37 2.84 -5.00
CA LEU A 117 -9.66 2.35 -4.54
C LEU A 117 -9.52 1.70 -3.17
N ALA A 118 -10.47 1.96 -2.27
CA ALA A 118 -10.51 1.19 -1.03
C ALA A 118 -10.77 -0.28 -1.36
N PHE A 119 -10.00 -1.17 -0.76
CA PHE A 119 -10.19 -2.59 -0.86
C PHE A 119 -10.08 -3.17 0.53
N ARG A 120 -10.99 -4.08 0.87
CA ARG A 120 -10.84 -4.86 2.09
C ARG A 120 -10.34 -6.23 1.70
N ASP A 121 -9.14 -6.54 2.19
CA ASP A 121 -8.55 -7.84 2.02
C ASP A 121 -9.24 -8.85 2.94
N PHE A 122 -9.47 -10.05 2.43
CA PHE A 122 -9.95 -11.19 3.21
C PHE A 122 -8.78 -11.92 3.89
N GLU A 123 -7.53 -11.70 3.44
CA GLU A 123 -6.33 -12.34 3.97
C GLU A 123 -5.56 -11.42 4.93
N HIS A 124 -5.78 -11.61 6.24
CA HIS A 124 -5.34 -10.69 7.30
C HIS A 124 -3.84 -10.71 7.67
N ASN A 125 -2.93 -11.22 6.83
CA ASN A 125 -1.50 -11.41 7.17
C ASN A 125 -0.51 -11.01 6.05
N ARG A 126 -0.87 -10.05 5.19
CA ARG A 126 -0.03 -9.68 4.03
C ARG A 126 1.00 -8.57 4.28
N GLY A 127 1.19 -8.09 5.50
CA GLY A 127 2.11 -6.97 5.77
C GLY A 127 2.98 -7.14 7.01
N SER A 128 3.75 -6.10 7.33
CA SER A 128 4.53 -6.02 8.56
C SER A 128 3.63 -6.00 9.81
N VAL A 129 4.26 -6.14 10.99
CA VAL A 129 3.54 -6.08 12.28
C VAL A 129 2.93 -4.71 12.57
N GLU A 130 3.35 -3.67 11.85
CA GLU A 130 2.81 -2.32 11.95
C GLU A 130 1.56 -2.11 11.09
N VAL A 131 1.22 -3.03 10.17
CA VAL A 131 -0.03 -2.95 9.40
C VAL A 131 -1.22 -3.14 10.35
N GLY A 132 -2.00 -2.07 10.52
CA GLY A 132 -3.00 -1.98 11.59
C GLY A 132 -4.44 -2.23 11.17
N THR A 133 -4.69 -2.59 9.91
CA THR A 133 -6.04 -2.67 9.34
C THR A 133 -6.07 -3.63 8.14
N PRO A 134 -7.21 -4.32 7.90
CA PRO A 134 -7.43 -5.12 6.69
C PRO A 134 -7.83 -4.26 5.47
N TRP A 135 -7.96 -2.94 5.66
CA TRP A 135 -8.21 -2.01 4.57
C TRP A 135 -6.90 -1.64 3.87
N GLU A 136 -6.91 -1.72 2.55
CA GLU A 136 -5.82 -1.28 1.69
C GLU A 136 -6.34 -0.32 0.61
N LEU A 137 -5.41 0.28 -0.12
CA LEU A 137 -5.71 0.94 -1.39
C LEU A 137 -5.18 0.09 -2.54
N HIS A 138 -6.08 -0.53 -3.30
CA HIS A 138 -5.75 -1.45 -4.38
C HIS A 138 -6.94 -1.56 -5.38
N PRO A 139 -6.71 -1.33 -6.68
CA PRO A 139 -5.49 -0.78 -7.27
C PRO A 139 -5.24 0.68 -6.89
N ALA A 140 -3.97 1.03 -6.83
CA ALA A 140 -3.51 2.37 -6.52
C ALA A 140 -2.34 2.81 -7.41
N GLU A 141 -2.20 4.13 -7.54
CA GLU A 141 -1.01 4.81 -8.04
C GLU A 141 -0.27 5.43 -6.85
N VAL A 142 1.05 5.27 -6.80
CA VAL A 142 1.92 5.83 -5.76
C VAL A 142 2.93 6.76 -6.42
N THR A 143 3.04 7.98 -5.89
CA THR A 143 3.97 9.00 -6.39
C THR A 143 4.87 9.48 -5.27
N LEU A 144 6.19 9.31 -5.43
CA LEU A 144 7.21 9.92 -4.56
C LEU A 144 7.21 11.45 -4.69
N GLN A 145 7.40 12.15 -3.57
CA GLN A 145 7.42 13.61 -3.47
C GLN A 145 8.84 14.19 -3.39
#